data_AF-A0A0G0D7T7-F1
#
_entry.id   AF-A0A0G0D7T7-F1
#
_cell.length_a   1.000
_cell.length_b   1.000
_cell.length_c   1.000
_cell.angle_alpha   90.00
_cell.angle_beta   90.00
_cell.angle_gamma   90.00
#
_symmetry.space_group_name_H-M   'P 1'
#
loop_
_entity.id
_entity.type
_entity.pdbx_description
1 polymer ?
#
loop_
_entity_poly.entity_id
_entity_poly.type
_entity_poly.pdbx_seq_one_letter_code
_entity_poly.pdbx_strand_id
1 'polypeptide(L)'
;MQNNFPKIQLLVSTIFFLFAVFLFFFFSNMINDNNIGFQFKEEKWQIETFKRDEIRMLNASMKTIEEEKSQLEKHFAKSSDIVPFLDTIEALALKTGAKAETTSVDIEANNASLLVGMKATGTFNSLYKFLTLLENSPYELKFMGMNLNKENGTDPVGKNTTSREWNVIFKIKLLSFVE
;
A
#
# COMPACT_ATOMS: atom_id res chain seq x y z
N MET A 1 39.61 85.23 49.30
CA MET A 1 39.84 83.86 48.81
C MET A 1 38.62 83.43 48.01
N GLN A 2 38.65 83.56 46.68
CA GLN A 2 37.55 83.10 45.83
C GLN A 2 37.61 81.58 45.71
N ASN A 3 36.60 80.90 46.24
CA ASN A 3 36.52 79.45 46.31
C ASN A 3 36.21 78.87 44.91
N ASN A 4 37.20 78.27 44.25
CA ASN A 4 37.07 77.67 42.91
C ASN A 4 36.40 76.27 42.92
N PHE A 5 36.01 75.77 44.09
CA PHE A 5 35.38 74.46 44.29
C PHE A 5 34.16 74.15 43.39
N PRO A 6 33.18 75.05 43.18
CA PRO A 6 32.00 74.72 42.38
C PRO A 6 32.29 74.58 40.88
N LYS A 7 33.35 75.24 40.37
CA LYS A 7 33.73 75.15 38.94
C LYS A 7 34.39 73.81 38.61
N ILE A 8 35.15 73.26 39.54
CA ILE A 8 35.83 71.96 39.38
C ILE A 8 34.81 70.81 39.41
N GLN A 9 33.81 70.88 40.31
CA GLN A 9 32.75 69.87 40.38
C GLN A 9 31.88 69.82 39.10
N LEU A 10 31.58 70.99 38.51
CA LEU A 10 30.90 71.09 37.22
C LEU A 10 31.71 70.49 36.06
N LEU A 11 33.03 70.69 36.06
CA LEU A 11 33.92 70.10 35.05
C LEU A 11 33.94 68.57 35.13
N VAL A 12 34.09 68.02 36.34
CA VAL A 12 34.10 66.56 36.55
C VAL A 12 32.77 65.92 36.15
N SER A 13 31.64 66.53 36.52
CA SER A 13 30.31 66.04 36.12
C SER A 13 30.10 66.08 34.60
N THR A 14 30.60 67.12 33.93
CA THR A 14 30.52 67.26 32.47
C THR A 14 31.35 66.17 31.78
N ILE A 15 32.56 65.89 32.26
CA ILE A 15 33.43 64.83 31.72
C ILE A 15 32.78 63.45 31.92
N PHE A 16 32.23 63.19 33.10
CA PHE A 16 31.54 61.93 33.38
C PHE A 16 30.31 61.74 32.48
N PHE A 17 29.54 62.80 32.27
CA PHE A 17 28.39 62.77 31.35
C PHE A 17 28.82 62.47 29.92
N LEU A 18 29.86 63.14 29.41
CA LEU A 18 30.41 62.87 28.07
C LEU A 18 30.91 61.42 27.93
N PHE A 19 31.56 60.89 28.96
CA PHE A 19 32.01 59.50 28.98
C PHE A 19 30.83 58.51 28.97
N ALA A 20 29.79 58.77 29.74
CA ALA A 20 28.58 57.95 29.75
C ALA A 20 27.86 57.96 28.39
N VAL A 21 27.77 59.12 27.73
CA VAL A 21 27.20 59.25 26.38
C VAL A 21 28.05 58.47 25.37
N PHE A 22 29.38 58.56 25.45
CA PHE A 22 30.27 57.81 24.58
C PHE A 22 30.09 56.29 24.74
N LEU A 23 30.05 55.78 25.98
CA LEU A 23 29.81 54.37 26.25
C LEU A 23 28.45 53.93 25.71
N PHE A 24 27.39 54.73 25.89
CA PHE A 24 26.06 54.42 25.38
C PHE A 24 26.06 54.24 23.86
N PHE A 25 26.67 55.16 23.12
CA PHE A 25 26.79 55.04 21.65
C PHE A 25 27.63 53.84 21.23
N PHE A 26 28.73 53.57 21.92
CA PHE A 26 29.59 52.42 21.64
C PHE A 26 28.83 51.09 21.80
N PHE A 27 28.13 50.90 22.93
CA PHE A 27 27.33 49.71 23.17
C PHE A 27 26.14 49.61 22.21
N SER A 28 25.46 50.71 21.91
CA SER A 28 24.33 50.72 20.97
C SER A 28 24.75 50.27 19.56
N ASN A 29 25.90 50.74 19.07
CA ASN A 29 26.43 50.33 17.78
C ASN A 29 26.81 48.85 17.78
N MET A 30 27.50 48.38 18.83
CA MET A 30 27.88 46.96 18.96
C MET A 30 26.67 46.02 19.05
N ILE A 31 25.57 46.45 19.70
CA ILE A 31 24.33 45.68 19.77
C ILE A 31 23.64 45.64 18.39
N ASN A 32 23.60 46.77 17.69
CA ASN A 32 22.95 46.87 16.38
C ASN A 32 23.63 45.99 15.32
N ASP A 33 24.97 45.98 15.31
CA ASP A 33 25.75 45.15 14.38
C ASP A 33 25.54 43.65 14.62
N ASN A 34 25.43 43.24 15.89
CA ASN A 34 25.14 41.86 16.24
C ASN A 34 23.72 41.43 15.85
N ASN A 35 22.74 42.34 15.95
CA ASN A 35 21.34 42.05 15.67
C ASN A 35 21.10 41.64 14.20
N ILE A 36 21.83 42.25 13.26
CA ILE A 36 21.77 41.89 11.83
C ILE A 36 22.24 40.43 11.61
N GLY A 37 23.32 40.04 12.28
CA GLY A 37 23.84 38.67 12.21
C GLY A 37 22.91 37.63 12.85
N PHE A 38 22.16 38.00 13.89
CA PHE A 38 21.17 37.13 14.52
C PHE A 38 19.96 36.88 13.64
N GLN A 39 19.42 37.90 12.97
CA GLN A 39 18.25 37.73 12.08
C GLN A 39 18.52 36.74 10.94
N PHE A 40 19.70 36.81 10.32
CA PHE A 40 20.05 35.90 9.24
C PHE A 40 20.25 34.45 9.71
N LYS A 41 20.77 34.27 10.93
CA LYS A 41 20.91 32.94 11.54
C LYS A 41 19.55 32.36 11.93
N GLU A 42 18.66 33.20 12.44
CA GLU A 42 17.29 32.81 12.76
C GLU A 42 16.53 32.39 11.50
N GLU A 43 16.58 33.19 10.43
CA GLU A 43 15.95 32.84 9.16
C GLU A 43 16.47 31.50 8.62
N LYS A 44 17.79 31.31 8.61
CA LYS A 44 18.39 30.01 8.22
C LYS A 44 17.94 28.87 9.11
N TRP A 45 17.85 29.09 10.41
CA TRP A 45 17.39 28.08 11.35
C TRP A 45 15.93 27.69 11.10
N GLN A 46 15.06 28.67 10.86
CA GLN A 46 13.65 28.47 10.54
C GLN A 46 13.50 27.68 9.23
N ILE A 47 14.25 28.05 8.18
CA ILE A 47 14.24 27.33 6.89
C ILE A 47 14.69 25.88 7.07
N GLU A 48 15.77 25.62 7.80
CA GLU A 48 16.25 24.26 8.03
C GLU A 48 15.31 23.43 8.91
N THR A 49 14.63 24.07 9.86
CA THR A 49 13.59 23.43 10.69
C THR A 49 12.40 23.04 9.83
N PHE A 50 11.93 23.96 8.97
CA PHE A 50 10.83 23.71 8.05
C PHE A 50 11.12 22.54 7.10
N LYS A 51 12.31 22.51 6.48
CA LYS A 51 12.74 21.39 5.62
C LYS A 51 12.74 20.05 6.37
N ARG A 52 13.19 20.03 7.62
CA ARG A 52 13.21 18.81 8.45
C ARG A 52 11.80 18.30 8.73
N ASP A 53 10.87 19.22 8.99
CA ASP A 53 9.47 18.87 9.22
C ASP A 53 8.80 18.38 7.93
N GLU A 54 9.08 18.98 6.77
CA GLU A 54 8.63 18.46 5.46
C GLU A 54 9.13 17.03 5.20
N ILE A 55 10.42 16.76 5.44
CA ILE A 55 11.00 15.42 5.28
C ILE A 55 10.34 14.43 6.24
N ARG A 56 10.06 14.85 7.49
CA ARG A 56 9.38 13.99 8.47
C ARG A 56 7.95 13.66 8.02
N MET A 57 7.20 14.65 7.54
CA MET A 57 5.85 14.44 7.01
C MET A 57 5.87 13.52 5.79
N LEU A 58 6.80 13.74 4.86
CA LEU A 58 6.94 12.89 3.67
C LEU A 58 7.25 11.43 4.05
N ASN A 59 8.18 11.21 4.98
CA ASN A 59 8.50 9.87 5.46
C ASN A 59 7.30 9.19 6.15
N ALA A 60 6.51 9.94 6.91
CA ALA A 60 5.29 9.43 7.51
C ALA A 60 4.27 9.02 6.43
N SER A 61 4.06 9.86 5.42
CA SER A 61 3.17 9.53 4.28
C SER A 61 3.66 8.32 3.48
N MET A 62 4.96 8.21 3.20
CA MET A 62 5.54 7.04 2.53
C MET A 62 5.30 5.76 3.34
N LYS A 63 5.45 5.83 4.67
CA LYS A 63 5.18 4.69 5.54
C LYS A 63 3.72 4.26 5.50
N THR A 64 2.79 5.23 5.56
CA THR A 64 1.35 4.95 5.43
C THR A 64 1.03 4.32 4.07
N ILE A 65 1.58 4.85 2.98
CA ILE A 65 1.39 4.28 1.64
C ILE A 65 1.93 2.85 1.56
N GLU A 66 3.09 2.56 2.16
CA GLU A 66 3.65 1.20 2.17
C GLU A 66 2.76 0.23 2.97
N GLU A 67 2.21 0.67 4.10
CA GLU A 67 1.26 -0.13 4.90
C GLU A 67 -0.04 -0.40 4.12
N GLU A 68 -0.62 0.63 3.48
CA GLU A 68 -1.82 0.50 2.63
C GLU A 68 -1.55 -0.40 1.42
N LYS A 69 -0.40 -0.23 0.75
CA LYS A 69 0.02 -1.08 -0.37
C LYS A 69 0.19 -2.53 0.08
N SER A 70 0.78 -2.78 1.25
CA SER A 70 0.93 -4.13 1.78
C SER A 70 -0.43 -4.78 2.06
N GLN A 71 -1.40 -4.03 2.58
CA GLN A 71 -2.77 -4.52 2.75
C GLN A 71 -3.42 -4.81 1.39
N LEU A 72 -3.29 -3.89 0.43
CA LEU A 72 -3.83 -4.05 -0.92
C LEU A 72 -3.24 -5.29 -1.63
N GLU A 73 -1.93 -5.51 -1.53
CA GLU A 73 -1.25 -6.68 -2.10
C GLU A 73 -1.70 -8.01 -1.50
N LYS A 74 -2.26 -8.04 -0.27
CA LYS A 74 -2.84 -9.27 0.29
C LYS A 74 -4.15 -9.66 -0.39
N HIS A 75 -4.88 -8.68 -0.93
CA HIS A 75 -6.14 -8.93 -1.61
C HIS A 75 -5.93 -9.36 -3.07
N PHE A 76 -4.82 -8.98 -3.71
CA PHE A 76 -4.52 -9.42 -5.08
C PHE A 76 -3.81 -10.77 -5.11
N ALA A 77 -4.23 -11.63 -6.03
CA ALA A 77 -3.56 -12.90 -6.25
C ALA A 77 -2.15 -12.68 -6.81
N LYS A 78 -1.12 -13.03 -6.02
CA LYS A 78 0.26 -13.01 -6.50
C LYS A 78 0.45 -14.14 -7.51
N SER A 79 1.27 -13.92 -8.52
CA SER A 79 1.59 -14.95 -9.52
C SER A 79 2.19 -16.23 -8.91
N SER A 80 2.75 -16.14 -7.70
CA SER A 80 3.21 -17.29 -6.90
C SER A 80 2.08 -18.15 -6.32
N ASP A 81 0.88 -17.61 -6.15
CA ASP A 81 -0.24 -18.27 -5.46
C ASP A 81 -1.19 -18.99 -6.43
N ILE A 82 -0.87 -18.96 -7.72
CA ILE A 82 -1.62 -19.64 -8.80
C ILE A 82 -1.63 -21.15 -8.57
N VAL A 83 -0.48 -21.76 -8.24
CA VAL A 83 -0.38 -23.22 -8.06
C VAL A 83 -1.17 -23.70 -6.83
N PRO A 84 -1.03 -23.09 -5.63
CA PRO A 84 -1.89 -23.40 -4.49
C PRO A 84 -3.39 -23.27 -4.76
N PHE A 85 -3.80 -22.27 -5.56
CA PHE A 85 -5.21 -22.11 -5.96
C PHE A 85 -5.73 -23.27 -6.82
N LEU A 86 -4.94 -23.72 -7.79
CA LEU A 86 -5.31 -24.85 -8.64
C LEU A 86 -5.41 -26.14 -7.80
N ASP A 87 -4.43 -26.36 -6.91
CA ASP A 87 -4.40 -27.51 -6.01
C ASP A 87 -5.64 -27.55 -5.08
N THR A 88 -6.06 -26.39 -4.55
CA THR A 88 -7.23 -26.33 -3.66
C THR A 88 -8.53 -26.63 -4.41
N ILE A 89 -8.70 -26.11 -5.63
CA ILE A 89 -9.87 -26.41 -6.46
C ILE A 89 -9.92 -27.88 -6.86
N GLU A 90 -8.79 -28.46 -7.29
CA GLU A 90 -8.72 -29.88 -7.64
C GLU A 90 -9.02 -30.77 -6.42
N ALA A 91 -8.53 -30.39 -5.23
CA ALA A 91 -8.86 -31.06 -3.98
C ALA A 91 -10.36 -30.95 -3.61
N LEU A 92 -11.03 -29.83 -3.91
CA LEU A 92 -12.47 -29.67 -3.69
C LEU A 92 -13.28 -30.62 -4.58
N ALA A 93 -12.86 -30.83 -5.83
CA ALA A 93 -13.52 -31.78 -6.72
C ALA A 93 -13.43 -33.22 -6.18
N LEU A 94 -12.25 -33.62 -5.71
CA LEU A 94 -12.05 -34.95 -5.10
C LEU A 94 -12.99 -35.19 -3.91
N LYS A 95 -13.23 -34.16 -3.07
CA LYS A 95 -14.15 -34.25 -1.92
C LYS A 95 -15.61 -34.48 -2.31
N THR A 96 -16.03 -34.08 -3.51
CA THR A 96 -17.41 -34.26 -3.99
C THR A 96 -17.59 -35.49 -4.89
N GLY A 97 -16.51 -36.24 -5.13
CA GLY A 97 -16.48 -37.37 -6.05
C GLY A 97 -16.53 -36.94 -7.52
N ALA A 98 -16.16 -35.70 -7.83
CA ALA A 98 -15.90 -35.24 -9.18
C ALA A 98 -14.39 -35.29 -9.46
N LYS A 99 -14.01 -35.48 -10.72
CA LYS A 99 -12.62 -35.37 -11.17
C LYS A 99 -12.46 -34.04 -11.89
N ALA A 100 -11.69 -33.11 -11.36
CA ALA A 100 -11.37 -31.85 -12.01
C ALA A 100 -9.93 -31.88 -12.55
N GLU A 101 -9.74 -31.29 -13.72
CA GLU A 101 -8.45 -31.14 -14.40
C GLU A 101 -8.36 -29.72 -14.97
N THR A 102 -7.25 -29.05 -14.69
CA THR A 102 -6.96 -27.74 -15.26
C THR A 102 -6.57 -27.86 -16.74
N THR A 103 -7.31 -27.21 -17.64
CA THR A 103 -7.06 -27.29 -19.10
C THR A 103 -6.24 -26.13 -19.63
N SER A 104 -6.34 -24.95 -19.02
CA SER A 104 -5.61 -23.77 -19.46
C SER A 104 -5.49 -22.75 -18.34
N VAL A 105 -4.35 -22.06 -18.28
CA VAL A 105 -4.10 -20.95 -17.37
C VAL A 105 -3.51 -19.81 -18.19
N ASP A 106 -4.13 -18.64 -18.12
CA ASP A 106 -3.69 -17.44 -18.82
C ASP A 106 -3.70 -16.25 -17.86
N ILE A 107 -2.70 -15.39 -17.95
CA ILE A 107 -2.57 -14.19 -17.12
C ILE A 107 -2.97 -13.01 -17.99
N GLU A 108 -3.99 -12.27 -17.58
CA GLU A 108 -4.45 -11.10 -18.34
C GLU A 108 -3.33 -10.06 -18.44
N ALA A 109 -3.23 -9.35 -19.57
CA ALA A 109 -2.09 -8.47 -19.90
C ALA A 109 -1.79 -7.35 -18.88
N ASN A 110 -2.73 -7.08 -17.97
CA ASN A 110 -2.58 -6.14 -16.84
C ASN A 110 -1.96 -6.78 -15.58
N ASN A 111 -1.60 -8.07 -15.61
CA ASN A 111 -1.14 -8.89 -14.47
C ASN A 111 -2.07 -8.89 -13.25
N ALA A 112 -3.32 -8.43 -13.40
CA ALA A 112 -4.23 -8.22 -12.29
C ALA A 112 -5.23 -9.37 -12.11
N SER A 113 -5.30 -10.31 -13.06
CA SER A 113 -6.27 -11.40 -13.00
C SER A 113 -5.80 -12.64 -13.74
N LEU A 114 -6.27 -13.78 -13.25
CA LEU A 114 -5.95 -15.10 -13.77
C LEU A 114 -7.18 -15.72 -14.43
N LEU A 115 -7.04 -16.12 -15.67
CA LEU A 115 -8.05 -16.85 -16.45
C LEU A 115 -7.73 -18.33 -16.38
N VAL A 116 -8.64 -19.11 -15.80
CA VAL A 116 -8.49 -20.56 -15.64
C VAL A 116 -9.60 -21.28 -16.38
N GLY A 117 -9.20 -22.15 -17.29
CA GLY A 117 -10.05 -23.14 -17.92
C GLY A 117 -9.93 -24.46 -17.15
N MET A 118 -11.06 -25.02 -16.74
CA MET A 118 -11.11 -26.26 -15.97
C MET A 118 -12.15 -27.20 -16.57
N LYS A 119 -11.82 -28.49 -16.60
CA LYS A 119 -12.73 -29.56 -17.01
C LYS A 119 -13.03 -30.43 -15.79
N ALA A 120 -14.30 -30.66 -15.49
CA ALA A 120 -14.72 -31.56 -14.43
C ALA A 120 -15.62 -32.68 -14.97
N THR A 121 -15.37 -33.92 -14.56
CA THR A 121 -16.19 -35.08 -14.92
C THR A 121 -16.74 -35.78 -13.68
N GLY A 122 -17.94 -36.36 -13.81
CA GLY A 122 -18.57 -37.12 -12.73
C GLY A 122 -20.08 -37.22 -12.88
N THR A 123 -20.76 -37.63 -11.81
CA THR A 123 -22.23 -37.60 -11.78
C THR A 123 -22.72 -36.16 -11.70
N PHE A 124 -23.94 -35.90 -12.20
CA PHE A 124 -24.55 -34.56 -12.08
C PHE A 124 -24.57 -34.05 -10.63
N ASN A 125 -24.88 -34.93 -9.67
CA ASN A 125 -24.90 -34.58 -8.23
C ASN A 125 -23.50 -34.17 -7.72
N SER A 126 -22.46 -34.90 -8.12
CA SER A 126 -21.07 -34.59 -7.75
C SER A 126 -20.62 -33.25 -8.33
N LEU A 127 -20.95 -32.99 -9.60
CA LEU A 127 -20.60 -31.75 -10.30
C LEU A 127 -21.37 -30.55 -9.73
N TYR A 128 -22.64 -30.73 -9.39
CA TYR A 128 -23.44 -29.68 -8.75
C TYR A 128 -22.87 -29.30 -7.39
N LYS A 129 -22.54 -30.31 -6.55
CA LYS A 129 -21.87 -30.06 -5.26
C LYS A 129 -20.52 -29.40 -5.42
N PHE A 130 -19.75 -29.79 -6.43
CA PHE A 130 -18.47 -29.16 -6.74
C PHE A 130 -18.65 -27.68 -7.08
N LEU A 131 -19.60 -27.35 -7.95
CA LEU A 131 -19.93 -25.97 -8.28
C LEU A 131 -20.34 -25.17 -7.04
N THR A 132 -21.17 -25.73 -6.17
CA THR A 132 -21.57 -25.07 -4.92
C THR A 132 -20.36 -24.82 -3.99
N LEU A 133 -19.42 -25.76 -3.87
CA LEU A 133 -18.20 -25.53 -3.08
C LEU A 133 -17.30 -24.46 -3.70
N LEU A 134 -17.23 -24.42 -5.02
CA LEU A 134 -16.46 -23.44 -5.76
C LEU A 134 -17.04 -22.02 -5.60
N GLU A 135 -18.36 -21.90 -5.62
CA GLU A 135 -19.09 -20.64 -5.34
C GLU A 135 -18.93 -20.18 -3.88
N ASN A 136 -18.75 -21.09 -2.93
CA ASN A 136 -18.52 -20.79 -1.51
C ASN A 136 -17.03 -20.83 -1.12
N SER A 137 -16.13 -20.75 -2.11
CA SER A 137 -14.69 -20.77 -1.85
C SER A 137 -14.20 -19.40 -1.35
N PRO A 138 -13.07 -19.33 -0.62
CA PRO A 138 -12.50 -18.07 -0.13
C PRO A 138 -11.82 -17.24 -1.23
N TYR A 139 -12.28 -17.39 -2.48
CA TYR A 139 -11.73 -16.74 -3.66
C TYR A 139 -12.82 -15.95 -4.36
N GLU A 140 -12.48 -14.76 -4.83
CA GLU A 140 -13.38 -13.96 -5.64
C GLU A 140 -13.30 -14.45 -7.08
N LEU A 141 -14.26 -15.29 -7.44
CA LEU A 141 -14.33 -15.95 -8.74
C LEU A 141 -15.43 -15.34 -9.60
N LYS A 142 -15.10 -15.03 -10.86
CA LYS A 142 -16.07 -14.65 -11.88
C LYS A 142 -16.17 -15.76 -12.93
N PHE A 143 -17.34 -16.40 -13.00
CA PHE A 143 -17.63 -17.36 -14.06
C PHE A 143 -17.88 -16.64 -15.38
N MET A 144 -17.00 -16.87 -16.36
CA MET A 144 -17.12 -16.32 -17.71
C MET A 144 -17.95 -17.20 -18.63
N GLY A 145 -18.02 -18.49 -18.32
CA GLY A 145 -18.82 -19.44 -19.07
C GLY A 145 -18.77 -20.82 -18.47
N MET A 146 -19.85 -21.57 -18.69
CA MET A 146 -19.98 -22.96 -18.29
C MET A 146 -20.61 -23.73 -19.45
N ASN A 147 -20.00 -24.84 -19.84
CA ASN A 147 -20.55 -25.76 -20.82
C ASN A 147 -20.70 -27.14 -20.18
N LEU A 148 -21.93 -27.62 -20.06
CA LEU A 148 -22.27 -28.91 -19.47
C LEU A 148 -22.74 -29.85 -20.58
N ASN A 149 -22.01 -30.93 -20.79
CA ASN A 149 -22.34 -31.98 -21.75
C ASN A 149 -22.48 -33.31 -21.05
N LYS A 150 -23.47 -34.10 -21.47
CA LYS A 150 -23.58 -35.50 -21.06
C LYS A 150 -22.73 -36.34 -21.98
N GLU A 151 -21.85 -37.16 -21.41
CA GLU A 151 -21.04 -38.08 -22.19
C GLU A 151 -21.90 -39.32 -22.48
N ASN A 152 -22.31 -39.47 -23.74
CA ASN A 152 -22.99 -40.67 -24.20
C ASN A 152 -21.92 -41.69 -24.58
N GLY A 153 -21.67 -42.68 -23.71
CA GLY A 153 -20.79 -43.78 -24.02
C GLY A 153 -21.42 -44.70 -25.06
N THR A 154 -20.80 -44.80 -26.24
CA THR A 154 -21.04 -45.92 -27.16
C THR A 154 -20.10 -47.05 -26.79
N ASP A 155 -20.60 -48.03 -26.03
CA ASP A 155 -19.97 -49.34 -25.93
C ASP A 155 -19.97 -50.02 -27.33
N PRO A 156 -18.89 -50.69 -27.77
CA PRO A 156 -18.83 -51.39 -29.06
C PRO A 156 -19.74 -52.64 -29.13
N VAL A 157 -20.59 -52.87 -28.11
CA VAL A 157 -21.51 -54.01 -28.03
C VAL A 157 -22.90 -53.54 -27.62
N GLY A 158 -23.59 -52.80 -28.50
CA GLY A 158 -25.06 -52.76 -28.68
C GLY A 158 -26.00 -52.75 -27.46
N LYS A 159 -25.52 -52.46 -26.25
CA LYS A 159 -26.28 -52.36 -25.02
C LYS A 159 -26.13 -50.93 -24.56
N ASN A 160 -27.25 -50.21 -24.55
CA ASN A 160 -27.33 -48.83 -24.06
C ASN A 160 -27.08 -48.81 -22.55
N THR A 161 -25.83 -48.95 -22.12
CA THR A 161 -25.38 -48.57 -20.79
C THR A 161 -25.45 -47.06 -20.74
N THR A 162 -26.44 -46.54 -20.03
CA THR A 162 -26.58 -45.09 -19.85
C THR A 162 -25.42 -44.63 -18.96
N SER A 163 -24.27 -44.29 -19.55
CA SER A 163 -23.23 -43.58 -18.82
C SER A 163 -23.88 -42.32 -18.24
N ARG A 164 -23.95 -42.27 -16.90
CA ARG A 164 -24.48 -41.12 -16.15
C ARG A 164 -23.39 -40.08 -15.91
N GLU A 165 -22.32 -40.15 -16.68
CA GLU A 165 -21.19 -39.26 -16.59
C GLU A 165 -21.48 -37.99 -17.37
N TRP A 166 -21.26 -36.88 -16.68
CA TRP A 166 -21.37 -35.55 -17.19
C TRP A 166 -19.98 -34.93 -17.19
N ASN A 167 -19.78 -34.02 -18.13
CA ASN A 167 -18.54 -33.31 -18.34
C ASN A 167 -18.88 -31.82 -18.38
N VAL A 168 -18.21 -31.05 -17.53
CA VAL A 168 -18.36 -29.61 -17.46
C VAL A 168 -17.05 -28.94 -17.78
N ILE A 169 -17.09 -27.93 -18.64
CA ILE A 169 -15.97 -27.04 -18.89
C ILE A 169 -16.32 -25.68 -18.30
N PHE A 170 -15.53 -25.23 -17.34
CA PHE A 170 -15.61 -23.92 -16.73
C PHE A 170 -14.56 -22.98 -17.32
N LYS A 171 -14.94 -21.72 -17.53
CA LYS A 171 -14.01 -20.61 -17.71
C LYS A 171 -14.19 -19.67 -16.56
N ILE A 172 -13.17 -19.55 -15.71
CA ILE A 172 -13.23 -18.80 -14.46
C ILE A 172 -12.16 -17.73 -14.50
N LYS A 173 -12.52 -16.53 -14.08
CA LYS A 173 -11.59 -15.44 -13.84
C LYS A 173 -11.43 -15.27 -12.33
N LEU A 174 -10.24 -15.53 -11.81
CA LEU A 174 -9.86 -15.25 -10.43
C LEU A 174 -9.50 -13.77 -10.33
N LEU A 175 -10.21 -13.05 -9.46
CA LEU A 175 -10.05 -11.61 -9.24
C LEU A 175 -9.20 -11.33 -7.99
N SER A 176 -9.52 -11.97 -6.87
CA SER A 176 -8.92 -11.67 -5.56
C SER A 176 -9.11 -12.85 -4.59
N PHE A 177 -8.46 -12.78 -3.42
CA PHE A 177 -8.76 -13.64 -2.27
C PHE A 177 -9.79 -12.95 -1.37
N VAL A 178 -10.85 -13.66 -0.96
CA VAL A 178 -11.86 -13.16 -0.01
C VAL A 178 -11.43 -13.59 1.39
N GLU A 179 -11.19 -12.61 2.27
CA GLU A 179 -10.92 -12.81 3.70
C GLU A 179 -12.21 -12.87 4.52
#